data_AF-A0A0A7PEK9-F1
#
_entry.id   AF-A0A0A7PEK9-F1
#
_cell.length_a   1.000
_cell.length_b   1.000
_cell.length_c   1.000
_cell.angle_alpha   90.00
_cell.angle_beta   90.00
_cell.angle_gamma   90.00
#
_symmetry.space_group_name_H-M   'P 1'
#
loop_
_entity.id
_entity.type
_entity.pdbx_description
1 polymer ?
#
loop_
_entity_poly.entity_id
_entity_poly.type
_entity_poly.pdbx_seq_one_letter_code
_entity_poly.pdbx_strand_id
1 'polypeptide(L)'
;MNELIQIDPISPLRQRLIDEMTMRRCSKETQRNYLREVGRFATWLRRSPHTASAENVRQFQIEQQQAGVPAPTMNSIVGALRFFFTHTLDRPDLARKLIRTKHARKIPVVLTMADVKRLLDATRSLKHQAALSVAYGAEVAAIAYYNKPLVYDPLFKAAADTMLTIAADPRHLGARIGITAVLHTWGSALTHQPHAPPRPALSSGMQAP
;
A
#
# COMPACT_ATOMS: atom_id res chain seq x y z
N MET A 1 -21.54 43.48 16.84
CA MET A 1 -22.02 42.18 17.34
C MET A 1 -21.32 41.09 16.54
N ASN A 2 -20.21 40.57 17.05
CA ASN A 2 -19.58 39.37 16.48
C ASN A 2 -20.24 38.17 17.18
N GLU A 3 -21.11 37.46 16.48
CA GLU A 3 -21.55 36.13 16.90
C GLU A 3 -20.32 35.21 16.91
N LEU A 4 -19.76 35.00 18.09
CA LEU A 4 -18.83 33.93 18.36
C LEU A 4 -19.58 32.63 18.04
N ILE A 5 -19.18 31.98 16.95
CA ILE A 5 -19.60 30.61 16.62
C ILE A 5 -19.35 29.77 17.87
N GLN A 6 -20.43 29.40 18.57
CA GLN A 6 -20.38 28.48 19.69
C GLN A 6 -19.84 27.16 19.13
N ILE A 7 -18.58 26.85 19.44
CA ILE A 7 -18.03 25.53 19.18
C ILE A 7 -18.71 24.61 20.19
N ASP A 8 -19.73 23.89 19.73
CA ASP A 8 -20.45 22.94 20.58
C ASP A 8 -19.44 22.04 21.32
N PRO A 9 -19.60 21.85 22.64
CA PRO A 9 -18.72 20.99 23.41
C PRO A 9 -18.70 19.58 22.80
N ILE A 10 -17.49 19.02 22.67
CA ILE A 10 -17.30 17.66 22.15
C ILE A 10 -18.12 16.70 22.99
N SER A 11 -19.02 15.94 22.36
CA SER A 11 -19.84 14.98 23.10
C SER A 11 -18.95 13.91 23.78
N PRO A 12 -19.30 13.42 24.98
CA PRO A 12 -18.51 12.42 25.69
C PRO A 12 -18.25 11.16 24.85
N LEU A 13 -19.21 10.77 24.03
CA LEU A 13 -19.09 9.64 23.12
C LEU A 13 -18.07 9.90 21.99
N ARG A 14 -18.03 11.13 21.45
CA ARG A 14 -17.03 11.53 20.46
C ARG A 14 -15.63 11.56 21.07
N GLN A 15 -15.51 12.06 22.31
CA GLN A 15 -14.23 12.06 23.02
C GLN A 15 -13.72 10.63 23.24
N ARG A 16 -14.57 9.71 23.71
CA ARG A 16 -14.22 8.30 23.87
C ARG A 16 -13.74 7.65 22.56
N LEU A 17 -14.37 7.96 21.43
CA LEU A 17 -13.92 7.49 20.13
C LEU A 17 -12.52 8.02 19.77
N ILE A 18 -12.26 9.30 20.04
CA ILE A 18 -10.93 9.92 19.83
C ILE A 18 -9.88 9.25 20.70
N ASP A 19 -10.19 9.02 21.97
CA ASP A 19 -9.28 8.40 22.93
C ASP A 19 -8.94 6.97 22.50
N GLU A 20 -9.93 6.16 22.10
CA GLU A 20 -9.73 4.81 21.56
C GLU A 20 -8.79 4.79 20.34
N MET A 21 -9.00 5.71 19.39
CA MET A 21 -8.14 5.79 18.21
C MET A 21 -6.73 6.28 18.54
N THR A 22 -6.60 7.17 19.53
CA THR A 22 -5.31 7.71 19.98
C THR A 22 -4.50 6.64 20.70
N MET A 23 -5.12 5.90 21.62
CA MET A 23 -4.50 4.77 22.33
C MET A 23 -3.98 3.71 21.37
N ARG A 24 -4.70 3.47 20.26
CA ARG A 24 -4.34 2.50 19.22
C ARG A 24 -3.40 3.07 18.15
N ARG A 25 -2.93 4.31 18.31
CA ARG A 25 -2.02 5.00 17.37
C ARG A 25 -2.56 5.08 15.94
N CYS A 26 -3.87 5.22 15.76
CA CYS A 26 -4.46 5.43 14.45
C CYS A 26 -3.93 6.75 13.83
N SER A 27 -3.66 6.74 12.52
CA SER A 27 -3.19 7.94 11.81
C SER A 27 -4.22 9.07 11.87
N LYS A 28 -3.77 10.32 11.75
CA LYS A 28 -4.66 11.50 11.73
C LYS A 28 -5.71 11.43 10.61
N GLU A 29 -5.34 10.87 9.46
CA GLU A 29 -6.29 10.62 8.37
C GLU A 29 -7.37 9.60 8.77
N THR A 30 -6.96 8.48 9.39
CA THR A 30 -7.90 7.46 9.87
C THR A 30 -8.83 8.03 10.92
N GLN A 31 -8.32 8.83 11.85
CA GLN A 31 -9.13 9.50 12.87
C GLN A 31 -10.18 10.42 12.25
N ARG A 32 -9.78 11.28 11.29
CA ARG A 32 -10.70 12.16 10.57
C ARG A 32 -11.76 11.37 9.80
N ASN A 33 -11.34 10.31 9.10
CA ASN A 33 -12.22 9.44 8.34
C ASN A 33 -13.26 8.77 9.26
N TYR A 34 -12.84 8.17 10.37
CA TYR A 34 -13.75 7.47 11.28
C TYR A 34 -14.72 8.42 11.98
N LEU A 35 -14.25 9.59 12.44
CA LEU A 35 -15.13 10.61 13.00
C LEU A 35 -16.20 11.06 12.00
N ARG A 36 -15.81 11.25 10.73
CA ARG A 36 -16.75 11.65 9.68
C ARG A 36 -17.80 10.57 9.41
N GLU A 37 -17.40 9.31 9.27
CA GLU A 37 -18.36 8.24 8.96
C GLU A 37 -19.27 7.90 10.15
N VAL A 38 -18.75 7.93 11.39
CA VAL A 38 -19.58 7.79 12.60
C VAL A 38 -20.52 9.00 12.76
N GLY A 39 -20.06 10.21 12.43
CA GLY A 39 -20.88 11.41 12.40
C GLY A 39 -22.03 11.29 11.40
N ARG A 40 -21.76 10.86 10.17
CA ARG A 40 -22.79 10.60 9.14
C ARG A 40 -23.82 9.56 9.60
N PHE A 41 -23.36 8.48 10.24
CA PHE A 41 -24.25 7.48 10.79
C PHE A 41 -25.14 8.05 11.91
N ALA A 42 -24.59 8.87 12.81
CA ALA A 42 -25.36 9.56 13.84
C ALA A 42 -26.40 10.51 13.24
N THR A 43 -26.03 11.29 12.22
CA THR A 43 -26.94 12.19 11.50
C THR A 43 -28.08 11.41 10.84
N TRP A 44 -27.76 10.30 10.17
CA TRP A 44 -28.78 9.42 9.57
C TRP A 44 -29.71 8.82 10.62
N LEU A 45 -29.16 8.35 11.74
CA LEU A 45 -29.92 7.74 12.83
C LEU A 45 -30.82 8.75 13.55
N ARG A 46 -30.48 10.05 13.49
CA ARG A 46 -31.15 11.18 14.18
C ARG A 46 -31.22 11.03 15.70
N ARG A 47 -30.34 10.20 16.27
CA ARG A 47 -30.16 9.99 17.71
C ARG A 47 -28.75 9.49 17.95
N SER A 48 -28.35 9.43 19.22
CA SER A 48 -27.00 9.02 19.57
C SER A 48 -26.71 7.58 19.09
N PRO A 49 -25.56 7.34 18.42
CA PRO A 49 -25.27 6.06 17.79
C PRO A 49 -25.04 4.89 18.77
N HIS A 50 -24.94 5.16 20.08
CA HIS A 50 -24.96 4.10 21.11
C HIS A 50 -26.32 3.38 21.21
N THR A 51 -27.40 4.00 20.74
CA THR A 51 -28.76 3.42 20.70
C THR A 51 -29.02 2.59 19.45
N ALA A 52 -28.01 2.37 18.61
CA ALA A 52 -28.18 1.62 17.38
C ALA A 52 -28.58 0.16 17.64
N SER A 53 -29.59 -0.30 16.92
CA SER A 53 -29.97 -1.71 16.84
C SER A 53 -29.29 -2.36 15.63
N ALA A 54 -29.35 -3.69 15.59
CA ALA A 54 -28.92 -4.46 14.44
C ALA A 54 -29.65 -4.06 13.15
N GLU A 55 -30.95 -3.76 13.26
CA GLU A 55 -31.75 -3.36 12.10
C GLU A 55 -31.33 -1.99 11.59
N ASN A 56 -31.01 -1.04 12.47
CA ASN A 56 -30.50 0.27 12.05
C ASN A 56 -29.20 0.14 11.23
N VAL A 57 -28.29 -0.75 11.66
CA VAL A 57 -27.02 -1.02 10.95
C VAL A 57 -27.28 -1.67 9.57
N ARG A 58 -28.29 -2.53 9.49
CA ARG A 58 -28.70 -3.17 8.23
C ARG A 58 -29.31 -2.14 7.27
N GLN A 59 -30.28 -1.36 7.73
CA GLN A 59 -30.96 -0.35 6.94
C GLN A 59 -30.01 0.72 6.43
N PHE A 60 -29.10 1.19 7.28
CA PHE A 60 -28.08 2.16 6.86
C PHE A 60 -27.27 1.65 5.66
N GLN A 61 -26.81 0.39 5.68
CA GLN A 61 -26.06 -0.17 4.55
C GLN A 61 -26.92 -0.36 3.29
N ILE A 62 -28.19 -0.75 3.44
CA ILE A 62 -29.13 -0.88 2.32
C ILE A 62 -29.32 0.48 1.64
N GLU A 63 -29.54 1.55 2.41
CA GLU A 63 -29.69 2.89 1.86
C GLU A 63 -28.42 3.39 1.17
N GLN A 64 -27.23 3.13 1.74
CA GLN A 64 -25.97 3.45 1.06
C GLN A 64 -25.82 2.69 -0.26
N GLN A 65 -26.24 1.42 -0.31
CA GLN A 65 -26.21 0.62 -1.52
C GLN A 65 -27.19 1.16 -2.57
N GLN A 66 -28.42 1.48 -2.18
CA GLN A 66 -29.45 2.06 -3.05
C GLN A 66 -29.05 3.43 -3.60
N ALA A 67 -28.34 4.23 -2.79
CA ALA A 67 -27.76 5.51 -3.20
C ALA A 67 -26.54 5.35 -4.15
N GLY A 68 -26.13 4.13 -4.50
CA GLY A 68 -25.04 3.87 -5.43
C GLY A 68 -23.64 4.19 -4.86
N VAL A 69 -23.47 4.13 -3.54
CA VAL A 69 -22.16 4.42 -2.92
C VAL A 69 -21.10 3.42 -3.41
N PRO A 70 -19.93 3.87 -3.90
CA PRO A 70 -18.88 2.98 -4.39
C PRO A 70 -18.38 2.01 -3.33
N ALA A 71 -18.05 0.78 -3.72
CA ALA A 71 -17.58 -0.27 -2.81
C ALA A 71 -16.37 0.14 -1.92
N PRO A 72 -15.35 0.89 -2.40
CA PRO A 72 -14.28 1.39 -1.52
C PRO A 72 -14.80 2.32 -0.42
N THR A 73 -15.74 3.20 -0.75
CA THR A 73 -16.38 4.12 0.20
C THR A 73 -17.23 3.36 1.21
N MET A 74 -18.04 2.39 0.76
CA MET A 74 -18.81 1.53 1.67
C MET A 74 -17.90 0.75 2.63
N ASN A 75 -16.77 0.22 2.14
CA ASN A 75 -15.82 -0.49 2.99
C ASN A 75 -15.13 0.43 4.02
N SER A 76 -14.88 1.69 3.67
CA SER A 76 -14.39 2.72 4.59
C SER A 76 -15.41 2.99 5.72
N ILE A 77 -16.68 3.17 5.36
CA ILE A 77 -17.80 3.34 6.30
C ILE A 77 -17.89 2.13 7.24
N VAL A 78 -17.92 0.91 6.68
CA VAL A 78 -17.95 -0.34 7.43
C VAL A 78 -16.75 -0.47 8.38
N GLY A 79 -15.56 -0.07 7.94
CA GLY A 79 -14.36 -0.04 8.78
C GLY A 79 -14.53 0.86 10.00
N ALA A 80 -14.99 2.10 9.79
CA ALA A 80 -15.25 3.06 10.86
C ALA A 80 -16.31 2.56 11.85
N LEU A 81 -17.44 2.06 11.35
CA LEU A 81 -18.53 1.57 12.19
C LEU A 81 -18.14 0.30 12.96
N ARG A 82 -17.39 -0.62 12.35
CA ARG A 82 -16.86 -1.80 13.06
C ARG A 82 -15.92 -1.38 14.19
N PHE A 83 -15.03 -0.43 13.94
CA PHE A 83 -14.14 0.11 14.99
C PHE A 83 -14.97 0.72 16.12
N PHE A 84 -15.90 1.60 15.79
CA PHE A 84 -16.75 2.28 16.76
C PHE A 84 -17.56 1.29 17.62
N PHE A 85 -18.26 0.34 17.00
CA PHE A 85 -19.03 -0.64 17.75
C PHE A 85 -18.15 -1.57 18.58
N THR A 86 -17.00 -2.03 18.06
CA THR A 86 -16.15 -2.99 18.78
C THR A 86 -15.37 -2.33 19.91
N HIS A 87 -14.79 -1.16 19.68
CA HIS A 87 -13.82 -0.56 20.60
C HIS A 87 -14.39 0.60 21.41
N THR A 88 -15.33 1.37 20.85
CA THR A 88 -15.92 2.51 21.58
C THR A 88 -17.14 2.09 22.39
N LEU A 89 -17.99 1.23 21.85
CA LEU A 89 -19.27 0.85 22.49
C LEU A 89 -19.28 -0.54 23.12
N ASP A 90 -18.25 -1.35 22.92
CA ASP A 90 -18.20 -2.75 23.35
C ASP A 90 -19.43 -3.58 22.88
N ARG A 91 -19.79 -3.37 21.60
CA ARG A 91 -20.90 -4.02 20.88
C ARG A 91 -20.38 -4.81 19.67
N PRO A 92 -19.55 -5.86 19.88
CA PRO A 92 -19.03 -6.67 18.79
C PRO A 92 -20.13 -7.45 18.05
N ASP A 93 -21.31 -7.61 18.65
CA ASP A 93 -22.51 -8.17 18.02
C ASP A 93 -22.99 -7.33 16.83
N LEU A 94 -22.99 -5.99 16.96
CA LEU A 94 -23.36 -5.08 15.88
C LEU A 94 -22.26 -5.00 14.82
N ALA A 95 -20.99 -4.98 15.25
CA ALA A 95 -19.86 -4.95 14.34
C ALA A 95 -19.86 -6.15 13.37
N ARG A 96 -20.22 -7.33 13.87
CA ARG A 96 -20.33 -8.57 13.07
C ARG A 96 -21.43 -8.52 12.01
N LYS A 97 -22.45 -7.70 12.17
CA LYS A 97 -23.56 -7.54 11.20
C LYS A 97 -23.23 -6.59 10.04
N LEU A 98 -22.14 -5.83 10.14
CA LEU A 98 -21.68 -4.98 9.04
C LEU A 98 -21.04 -5.83 7.93
N ILE A 99 -21.52 -5.64 6.70
CA ILE A 99 -21.15 -6.42 5.52
C ILE A 99 -20.14 -5.63 4.69
N ARG A 100 -18.96 -6.22 4.45
CA ARG A 100 -18.00 -5.65 3.50
C ARG A 100 -18.41 -5.98 2.08
N THR A 101 -18.33 -4.99 1.20
CA THR A 101 -18.60 -5.17 -0.22
C THR A 101 -17.33 -5.59 -0.95
N LYS A 102 -17.42 -6.67 -1.74
CA LYS A 102 -16.28 -7.14 -2.55
C LYS A 102 -15.91 -6.07 -3.57
N HIS A 103 -14.65 -5.65 -3.56
CA HIS A 103 -14.12 -4.70 -4.53
C HIS A 103 -12.95 -5.36 -5.27
N ALA A 104 -13.18 -5.74 -6.54
CA ALA A 104 -12.12 -6.22 -7.41
C ALA A 104 -11.23 -5.03 -7.79
N ARG A 105 -9.97 -5.06 -7.37
CA ARG A 105 -8.99 -4.05 -7.81
C ARG A 105 -8.74 -4.27 -9.30
N LYS A 106 -8.83 -3.21 -10.10
CA LYS A 106 -8.36 -3.26 -11.48
C LYS A 106 -6.86 -3.52 -11.46
N ILE A 107 -6.41 -4.53 -12.18
CA ILE A 107 -4.98 -4.74 -12.42
C ILE A 107 -4.52 -3.56 -13.27
N PRO A 108 -3.46 -2.83 -12.87
CA PRO A 108 -2.93 -1.74 -13.66
C PRO A 108 -2.60 -2.24 -15.06
N VAL A 109 -2.99 -1.48 -16.09
CA VAL A 109 -2.52 -1.75 -17.45
C VAL A 109 -1.01 -1.49 -17.46
N VAL A 110 -0.23 -2.54 -17.71
CA VAL A 110 1.22 -2.45 -17.75
C VAL A 110 1.63 -1.87 -19.10
N LEU A 111 2.37 -0.77 -19.08
CA LEU A 111 2.96 -0.20 -20.29
C LEU A 111 3.92 -1.22 -20.93
N THR A 112 3.83 -1.38 -22.25
CA THR A 112 4.76 -2.25 -22.98
C THR A 112 6.17 -1.65 -22.96
N MET A 113 7.20 -2.46 -23.20
CA MET A 113 8.57 -1.96 -23.33
C MET A 113 8.70 -0.84 -24.39
N ALA A 114 7.90 -0.91 -25.45
CA ALA A 114 7.85 0.13 -26.49
C ALA A 114 7.24 1.44 -25.99
N ASP A 115 6.19 1.37 -25.14
CA ASP A 115 5.57 2.56 -24.54
C ASP A 115 6.50 3.22 -23.51
N VAL A 116 7.19 2.41 -22.71
CA VAL A 116 8.17 2.89 -21.73
C VAL A 116 9.34 3.55 -22.44
N LYS A 117 9.86 2.93 -23.51
CA LYS A 117 10.90 3.53 -24.33
C LYS A 117 10.46 4.88 -24.91
N ARG A 118 9.25 4.96 -25.48
CA ARG A 118 8.69 6.21 -26.00
C ARG A 118 8.56 7.28 -24.91
N LEU A 119 8.14 6.91 -23.70
CA LEU A 119 8.03 7.83 -22.56
C LEU A 119 9.40 8.35 -22.10
N LEU A 120 10.40 7.47 -22.01
CA LEU A 120 11.76 7.85 -21.63
C LEU A 120 12.43 8.70 -22.71
N ASP A 121 12.27 8.36 -23.99
CA ASP A 121 12.82 9.12 -25.13
C ASP A 121 12.17 10.51 -25.26
N ALA A 122 10.90 10.66 -24.85
CA ALA A 122 10.22 11.95 -24.81
C ALA A 122 10.73 12.87 -23.68
N THR A 123 11.47 12.33 -22.70
CA THR A 123 11.91 13.08 -21.52
C THR A 123 13.27 13.74 -21.76
N ARG A 124 13.27 15.04 -22.04
CA ARG A 124 14.50 15.82 -22.39
C ARG A 124 15.39 16.19 -21.19
N SER A 125 15.01 15.84 -19.97
CA SER A 125 15.77 16.14 -18.75
C SER A 125 16.31 14.87 -18.13
N LEU A 126 17.63 14.79 -18.00
CA LEU A 126 18.34 13.65 -17.44
C LEU A 126 17.86 13.29 -16.02
N LYS A 127 17.51 14.30 -15.21
CA LYS A 127 16.94 14.11 -13.86
C LYS A 127 15.59 13.39 -13.91
N HIS A 128 14.69 13.80 -14.81
CA HIS A 128 13.37 13.18 -14.95
C HIS A 128 13.46 11.81 -15.61
N GLN A 129 14.38 11.61 -16.55
CA GLN A 129 14.62 10.32 -17.19
C GLN A 129 15.14 9.28 -16.17
N ALA A 130 16.09 9.66 -15.32
CA ALA A 130 16.56 8.81 -14.23
C ALA A 130 15.45 8.51 -13.22
N ALA A 131 14.67 9.52 -12.82
CA ALA A 131 13.55 9.34 -11.90
C ALA A 131 12.46 8.41 -12.46
N LEU A 132 12.08 8.57 -13.74
CA LEU A 132 11.11 7.71 -14.43
C LEU A 132 11.63 6.28 -14.60
N SER A 133 12.92 6.10 -14.91
CA SER A 133 13.54 4.78 -15.03
C SER A 133 13.54 4.02 -13.70
N VAL A 134 13.87 4.72 -12.61
CA VAL A 134 13.84 4.16 -11.24
C VAL A 134 12.40 3.88 -10.80
N ALA A 135 11.46 4.81 -11.05
CA ALA A 135 10.06 4.64 -10.70
C ALA A 135 9.42 3.45 -11.46
N TYR A 136 9.71 3.30 -12.76
CA TYR A 136 9.25 2.15 -13.54
C TYR A 136 9.82 0.83 -12.99
N GLY A 137 11.12 0.78 -12.69
CA GLY A 137 11.73 -0.39 -12.05
C GLY A 137 11.10 -0.73 -10.69
N ALA A 138 10.71 0.28 -9.91
CA ALA A 138 10.04 0.10 -8.62
C ALA A 138 8.56 -0.33 -8.74
N GLU A 139 7.83 0.14 -9.75
CA GLU A 139 6.42 -0.22 -9.98
C GLU A 139 6.25 -1.61 -10.60
N VAL A 140 7.25 -2.09 -11.35
CA VAL A 140 7.32 -3.50 -11.80
C VAL A 140 7.56 -4.46 -10.64
N ALA A 141 7.93 -3.99 -9.43
CA ALA A 141 8.19 -4.85 -8.27
C ALA A 141 7.01 -5.78 -7.92
N ALA A 142 5.77 -5.34 -8.11
CA ALA A 142 4.59 -6.17 -7.89
C ALA A 142 4.49 -7.32 -8.90
N ILE A 143 4.92 -7.12 -10.14
CA ILE A 143 4.94 -8.12 -11.23
C ILE A 143 6.19 -9.01 -11.09
N ALA A 144 7.33 -8.43 -10.72
CA ALA A 144 8.59 -9.10 -10.43
C ALA A 144 8.44 -10.12 -9.29
N TYR A 145 7.61 -9.80 -8.30
CA TYR A 145 7.29 -10.72 -7.21
C TYR A 145 6.74 -12.08 -7.71
N TYR A 146 5.90 -12.06 -8.75
CA TYR A 146 5.29 -13.26 -9.33
C TYR A 146 6.09 -13.87 -10.48
N ASN A 147 6.99 -13.13 -11.13
CA ASN A 147 7.72 -13.55 -12.34
C ASN A 147 9.24 -13.38 -12.20
N LYS A 148 9.80 -13.91 -11.11
CA LYS A 148 11.19 -13.66 -10.70
C LYS A 148 12.26 -13.90 -11.78
N PRO A 149 12.28 -15.03 -12.53
CA PRO A 149 13.34 -15.29 -13.51
C PRO A 149 13.27 -14.30 -14.69
N LEU A 150 12.05 -14.04 -15.19
CA LEU A 150 11.81 -13.18 -16.35
C LEU A 150 12.17 -11.71 -16.11
N VAL A 151 12.21 -11.28 -14.85
CA VAL A 151 12.53 -9.88 -14.48
C VAL A 151 13.95 -9.73 -13.98
N TYR A 152 14.41 -10.62 -13.09
CA TYR A 152 15.72 -10.45 -12.46
C TYR A 152 16.88 -10.89 -13.34
N ASP A 153 16.72 -11.92 -14.18
CA ASP A 153 17.80 -12.40 -15.07
C ASP A 153 18.28 -11.32 -16.05
N PRO A 154 17.40 -10.63 -16.82
CA PRO A 154 17.85 -9.56 -17.71
C PRO A 154 18.38 -8.34 -16.95
N LEU A 155 17.86 -8.05 -15.75
CA LEU A 155 18.33 -6.95 -14.91
C LEU A 155 19.77 -7.18 -14.43
N PHE A 156 20.06 -8.37 -13.89
CA PHE A 156 21.40 -8.75 -13.46
C PHE A 156 22.37 -8.78 -14.63
N LYS A 157 21.94 -9.29 -15.79
CA LYS A 157 22.74 -9.28 -17.01
C LYS A 157 23.12 -7.86 -17.42
N ALA A 158 22.14 -6.95 -17.51
CA ALA A 158 22.40 -5.56 -17.88
C ALA A 158 23.33 -4.83 -16.89
N ALA A 159 23.15 -5.07 -15.59
CA ALA A 159 24.02 -4.51 -14.56
C ALA A 159 25.46 -5.04 -14.65
N ALA A 160 25.61 -6.36 -14.86
CA ALA A 160 26.91 -6.99 -15.04
C ALA A 160 27.62 -6.46 -16.30
N ASP A 161 26.93 -6.42 -17.45
CA ASP A 161 27.47 -5.93 -18.73
C ASP A 161 27.93 -4.46 -18.60
N THR A 162 27.14 -3.63 -17.92
CA THR A 162 27.49 -2.22 -17.66
C THR A 162 28.75 -2.10 -16.82
N MET A 163 28.83 -2.82 -15.71
CA MET A 163 30.00 -2.78 -14.81
C MET A 163 31.25 -3.35 -15.49
N LEU A 164 31.13 -4.43 -16.26
CA LEU A 164 32.23 -4.99 -17.04
C LEU A 164 32.72 -3.99 -18.10
N THR A 165 31.80 -3.28 -18.76
CA THR A 165 32.14 -2.26 -19.77
C THR A 165 32.89 -1.08 -19.14
N ILE A 166 32.41 -0.56 -18.00
CA ILE A 166 33.07 0.56 -17.30
C ILE A 166 34.43 0.13 -16.75
N ALA A 167 34.53 -1.07 -16.18
CA ALA A 167 35.77 -1.58 -15.64
C ALA A 167 36.85 -1.82 -16.70
N ALA A 168 36.46 -2.15 -17.93
CA ALA A 168 37.38 -2.34 -19.05
C ALA A 168 37.95 -1.02 -19.62
N ASP A 169 37.32 0.14 -19.36
CA ASP A 169 37.84 1.43 -19.85
C ASP A 169 39.12 1.83 -19.09
N PRO A 170 40.27 2.02 -19.77
CA PRO A 170 41.53 2.45 -19.15
C PRO A 170 41.48 3.80 -18.44
N ARG A 171 40.51 4.66 -18.78
CA ARG A 171 40.29 5.94 -18.10
C ARG A 171 39.58 5.79 -16.75
N HIS A 172 39.02 4.61 -16.49
CA HIS A 172 38.40 4.24 -15.22
C HIS A 172 39.27 3.17 -14.54
N LEU A 173 38.92 1.89 -14.67
CA LEU A 173 39.63 0.81 -13.97
C LEU A 173 40.65 0.08 -14.85
N GLY A 174 40.45 0.04 -16.18
CA GLY A 174 41.33 -0.64 -17.15
C GLY A 174 41.56 -2.13 -16.87
N ALA A 175 40.66 -2.80 -16.13
CA ALA A 175 40.90 -4.13 -15.59
C ALA A 175 39.71 -5.06 -15.84
N ARG A 176 40.00 -6.35 -16.01
CA ARG A 176 38.98 -7.38 -16.11
C ARG A 176 38.53 -7.79 -14.71
N ILE A 177 37.28 -7.52 -14.37
CA ILE A 177 36.71 -7.79 -13.04
C ILE A 177 35.79 -9.02 -13.05
N GLY A 178 35.72 -9.69 -11.90
CA GLY A 178 34.62 -10.60 -11.57
C GLY A 178 33.59 -9.86 -10.71
N ILE A 179 32.30 -10.14 -10.88
CA ILE A 179 31.23 -9.47 -10.15
C ILE A 179 30.33 -10.51 -9.51
N THR A 180 30.11 -10.36 -8.19
CA THR A 180 29.01 -11.04 -7.50
C THR A 180 27.99 -9.98 -7.13
N ALA A 181 26.81 -10.04 -7.76
CA ALA A 181 25.74 -9.07 -7.52
C ALA A 181 24.66 -9.70 -6.65
N VAL A 182 24.28 -9.02 -5.58
CA VAL A 182 23.17 -9.40 -4.71
C VAL A 182 22.09 -8.33 -4.82
N LEU A 183 20.88 -8.73 -5.20
CA LEU A 183 19.74 -7.82 -5.20
C LEU A 183 19.18 -7.72 -3.79
N HIS A 184 19.36 -6.56 -3.16
CA HIS A 184 18.76 -6.27 -1.87
C HIS A 184 17.37 -5.65 -2.07
N THR A 185 16.31 -6.34 -1.66
CA THR A 185 14.90 -5.88 -1.79
C THR A 185 14.45 -4.98 -0.63
N TRP A 186 15.36 -4.22 -0.02
CA TRP A 186 15.11 -3.54 1.25
C TRP A 186 14.76 -2.05 1.08
N GLY A 187 13.57 -1.67 1.54
CA GLY A 187 13.29 -0.34 2.09
C GLY A 187 13.51 -0.35 3.60
N SER A 188 13.77 0.82 4.22
CA SER A 188 14.36 1.05 5.55
C SER A 188 13.71 0.43 6.82
N ALA A 189 12.85 -0.60 6.75
CA ALA A 189 12.16 -1.19 7.90
C ALA A 189 12.66 -2.62 8.22
N LEU A 190 13.59 -2.70 9.19
CA LEU A 190 14.20 -3.91 9.76
C LEU A 190 13.18 -4.91 10.36
N THR A 191 12.70 -5.87 9.57
CA THR A 191 12.05 -7.09 10.09
C THR A 191 12.60 -8.38 9.49
N HIS A 192 12.83 -9.36 10.37
CA HIS A 192 13.58 -10.61 10.15
C HIS A 192 12.82 -11.63 9.28
N GLN A 193 13.55 -12.41 8.49
CA GLN A 193 13.04 -13.58 7.73
C GLN A 193 13.85 -14.84 8.05
N PRO A 194 13.30 -16.06 7.84
CA PRO A 194 14.00 -17.32 8.06
C PRO A 194 14.90 -17.70 6.87
N HIS A 195 16.06 -18.26 7.16
CA HIS A 195 17.09 -18.63 6.18
C HIS A 195 16.63 -19.72 5.20
N ALA A 196 16.99 -19.58 3.91
CA ALA A 196 17.08 -20.70 2.98
C ALA A 196 18.52 -21.26 2.98
N PRO A 197 18.73 -22.59 2.94
CA PRO A 197 20.07 -23.17 3.04
C PRO A 197 20.87 -23.02 1.73
N PRO A 198 22.22 -23.00 1.78
CA PRO A 198 23.06 -22.88 0.60
C PRO A 198 23.09 -24.17 -0.23
N ARG A 199 23.16 -24.05 -1.56
CA ARG A 199 23.41 -25.17 -2.51
C ARG A 199 24.92 -25.38 -2.73
N PRO A 200 25.38 -26.61 -3.03
CA PRO A 200 26.80 -26.94 -3.13
C PRO A 200 27.41 -26.57 -4.49
N ALA A 201 28.72 -26.28 -4.47
CA ALA A 201 29.54 -25.91 -5.62
C ALA A 201 29.83 -27.12 -6.55
N LEU A 202 29.74 -26.89 -7.86
CA LEU A 202 30.17 -27.85 -8.89
C LEU A 202 31.69 -27.75 -9.06
N SER A 203 32.40 -28.86 -8.81
CA SER A 203 33.83 -29.02 -9.08
C SER A 203 34.05 -29.37 -10.56
N SER A 204 34.78 -28.54 -11.29
CA SER A 204 35.27 -28.86 -12.64
C SER A 204 36.49 -29.78 -12.55
N GLY A 205 36.34 -31.01 -13.04
CA GLY A 205 37.41 -31.99 -13.18
C GLY A 205 38.27 -31.71 -14.42
N MET A 206 39.57 -31.57 -14.18
CA MET A 206 40.66 -31.50 -15.15
C MET A 206 41.00 -32.92 -15.63
N GLN A 207 41.13 -33.13 -16.94
CA GLN A 207 41.93 -34.22 -17.50
C GLN A 207 42.32 -33.91 -18.95
N ALA A 208 43.63 -33.77 -19.16
CA ALA A 208 44.32 -33.88 -20.43
C ALA A 208 45.26 -35.11 -20.33
N PRO A 209 45.65 -35.68 -21.46
CA PRO A 209 47.04 -36.04 -21.69
C PRO A 209 47.75 -35.02 -22.59
#